data_AF-A0A8J1ZHY6-F1
#
_entry.id   AF-A0A8J1ZHY6-F1
#
_cell.length_a   1.000
_cell.length_b   1.000
_cell.length_c   1.000
_cell.angle_alpha   90.00
_cell.angle_beta   90.00
_cell.angle_gamma   90.00
#
_symmetry.space_group_name_H-M   'P 1'
#
loop_
_entity.id
_entity.type
_entity.pdbx_description
1 polymer ?
#
loop_
_entity_poly.entity_id
_entity_poly.type
_entity_poly.pdbx_seq_one_letter_code
_entity_poly.pdbx_strand_id
1 'polypeptide(L)'
;MLTRVSPSFLRVGQLELHAKEKSTDEFATLFGYVLWRDFGDYLDCGTSAVKQQCSFGGIFDENQIVHGKNDKDHYSSTSTSTAAIARNRAALRKLITVHNLKVFFVVFAHRQALLHADWLRVGYVQGNMNSDNALLCGYSVDYGPFGFLDGPFRSKWCPWVGGGDKFSYSQQPLAGKVILSTLARRILRSGKLLEILAENSENHASEEDSDNKDTINKRISKQNELENFVDSLVDRYMKDIFRTYHDANARARLGFGPSEQQVQEIQLLYLLTDAHATVDSQHKHSNPSSTTGPSYHQEQEQNRCDPACSSSARLALLEKRPRATAARRLLAEFESSSRFSPRTARAASSSNKKSAVLKLYDELETLMERENMDFIFTLRGLSDVRDGFESSYQILFDPQPFRRSLGFEVHDRSSEAGSGETLQLPQAFRKWLLKWRDLLAKEQGLQMQRSASSSISSTTPSFLLPPETRRTMKQTSPSLTPRNWILTEAYEAAERGNFSLVQELYELFAKGGAYHDYPEDTRWVRTTPPWAREKAGVHYMS
;
A
#
# COMPACT_ATOMS: atom_id res chain seq x y z
N MET A 1 -15.51 23.98 -2.56
CA MET A 1 -14.19 23.84 -1.89
C MET A 1 -14.15 22.47 -1.23
N LEU A 2 -13.01 21.76 -1.24
CA LEU A 2 -12.84 20.45 -0.61
C LEU A 2 -11.89 20.59 0.59
N THR A 3 -12.34 20.23 1.78
CA THR A 3 -11.50 20.17 2.98
C THR A 3 -10.74 18.84 3.00
N ARG A 4 -9.41 18.88 3.04
CA ARG A 4 -8.57 17.69 3.11
C ARG A 4 -7.99 17.53 4.51
N VAL A 5 -7.91 16.29 4.99
CA VAL A 5 -7.29 15.93 6.26
C VAL A 5 -6.21 14.88 6.00
N SER A 6 -5.04 15.08 6.60
CA SER A 6 -3.90 14.15 6.53
C SER A 6 -3.05 14.35 7.79
N PRO A 7 -2.39 13.30 8.32
CA PRO A 7 -1.39 13.46 9.39
C PRO A 7 -0.28 14.47 9.03
N SER A 8 0.04 14.56 7.74
CA SER A 8 1.04 15.48 7.21
C SER A 8 0.76 15.81 5.74
N PHE A 9 0.98 17.06 5.36
CA PHE A 9 0.98 17.51 3.96
C PHE A 9 2.39 17.87 3.47
N LEU A 10 3.45 17.47 4.17
CA LEU A 10 4.81 17.70 3.71
C LEU A 10 5.08 16.88 2.45
N ARG A 11 5.40 17.59 1.38
CA ARG A 11 5.64 17.02 0.07
C ARG A 11 7.15 16.87 -0.18
N VAL A 12 7.55 15.84 -0.91
CA VAL A 12 8.96 15.62 -1.26
C VAL A 12 9.51 16.81 -2.05
N GLY A 13 8.75 17.32 -3.02
CA GLY A 13 9.15 18.48 -3.83
C GLY A 13 9.42 19.74 -2.99
N GLN A 14 8.71 19.94 -1.87
CA GLN A 14 8.99 21.05 -0.96
C GLN A 14 10.37 20.91 -0.30
N LEU A 15 10.70 19.70 0.18
CA LEU A 15 12.03 19.43 0.73
C LEU A 15 13.13 19.56 -0.33
N GLU A 16 12.89 19.10 -1.56
CA GLU A 16 13.84 19.22 -2.67
C GLU A 16 14.15 20.69 -3.02
N LEU A 17 13.11 21.54 -3.02
CA LEU A 17 13.25 22.98 -3.25
C LEU A 17 14.02 23.66 -2.12
N HIS A 18 13.64 23.43 -0.85
CA HIS A 18 14.35 24.01 0.29
C HIS A 18 15.80 23.52 0.41
N ALA A 19 16.08 22.28 0.03
CA ALA A 19 17.45 21.76 -0.03
C ALA A 19 18.29 22.44 -1.13
N LYS A 20 17.64 23.00 -2.16
CA LYS A 20 18.28 23.71 -3.28
C LYS A 20 18.47 25.20 -3.01
N GLU A 21 17.57 25.85 -2.26
CA GLU A 21 17.54 27.30 -2.06
C GLU A 21 18.40 27.79 -0.88
N LYS A 22 18.87 29.05 -0.99
CA LYS A 22 20.08 29.63 -0.37
C LYS A 22 19.95 30.06 1.11
N SER A 23 19.30 29.28 1.97
CA SER A 23 19.51 29.37 3.42
C SER A 23 19.68 27.97 3.97
N THR A 24 20.92 27.52 3.93
CA THR A 24 21.30 26.16 4.36
C THR A 24 20.96 25.93 5.84
N ASP A 25 20.93 27.01 6.63
CA ASP A 25 20.54 27.05 8.05
C ASP A 25 19.01 26.88 8.27
N GLU A 26 18.18 27.48 7.42
CA GLU A 26 16.72 27.29 7.42
C GLU A 26 16.35 25.87 7.02
N PHE A 27 16.97 25.34 5.97
CA PHE A 27 16.73 23.97 5.54
C PHE A 27 17.05 22.95 6.65
N ALA A 28 18.19 23.08 7.32
CA ALA A 28 18.53 22.18 8.42
C ALA A 28 17.51 22.27 9.58
N THR A 29 17.00 23.47 9.85
CA THR A 29 15.97 23.67 10.88
C THR A 29 14.65 23.00 10.49
N LEU A 30 14.21 23.22 9.24
CA LEU A 30 13.02 22.59 8.67
C LEU A 30 13.15 21.06 8.67
N PHE A 31 14.29 20.54 8.23
CA PHE A 31 14.54 19.10 8.18
C PHE A 31 14.56 18.47 9.57
N GLY A 32 15.17 19.13 10.57
CA GLY A 32 15.10 18.71 11.98
C GLY A 32 13.65 18.69 12.49
N TYR A 33 12.81 19.65 12.10
CA TYR A 33 11.38 19.63 12.40
C TYR A 33 10.64 18.47 11.73
N VAL A 34 10.94 18.16 10.47
CA VAL A 34 10.39 16.98 9.77
C VAL A 34 10.74 15.70 10.53
N LEU A 35 12.02 15.53 10.90
CA LEU A 35 12.49 14.37 11.66
C LEU A 35 11.75 14.25 13.01
N TRP A 36 11.57 15.36 13.71
CA TRP A 36 10.86 15.38 14.99
C TRP A 36 9.38 15.01 14.84
N ARG A 37 8.68 15.63 13.89
CA ARG A 37 7.22 15.54 13.76
C ARG A 37 6.75 14.27 13.06
N ASP A 38 7.30 13.95 11.89
CA ASP A 38 6.81 12.86 11.02
C ASP A 38 7.58 11.55 11.21
N PHE A 39 8.76 11.62 11.82
CA PHE A 39 9.65 10.47 12.00
C PHE A 39 10.01 10.21 13.47
N GLY A 40 9.60 11.07 14.42
CA GLY A 40 10.10 11.04 15.79
C GLY A 40 9.81 9.75 16.56
N ASP A 41 8.82 8.95 16.14
CA ASP A 41 8.51 7.65 16.75
C ASP A 41 9.40 6.51 16.23
N TYR A 42 10.13 6.74 15.14
CA TYR A 42 11.10 5.82 14.54
C TYR A 42 12.53 6.09 14.99
N LEU A 43 12.81 7.28 15.52
CA LEU A 43 14.13 7.69 15.96
C LEU A 43 14.39 7.30 17.43
N ASP A 44 15.66 7.12 17.77
CA ASP A 44 16.11 6.69 19.11
C ASP A 44 15.85 7.73 20.22
N CYS A 45 16.12 7.31 21.47
CA CYS A 45 15.81 7.90 22.77
C CYS A 45 16.10 9.41 22.92
N GLY A 46 17.01 9.97 22.12
CA GLY A 46 17.31 11.41 22.08
C GLY A 46 16.11 12.27 21.70
N THR A 47 15.10 11.68 21.03
CA THR A 47 13.81 12.33 20.78
C THR A 47 13.03 12.64 22.04
N SER A 48 13.22 11.94 23.16
CA SER A 48 12.47 12.25 24.40
C SER A 48 12.92 13.57 25.00
N ALA A 49 14.24 13.83 25.02
CA ALA A 49 14.80 15.10 25.46
C ALA A 49 14.40 16.25 24.51
N VAL A 50 14.42 16.01 23.20
CA VAL A 50 13.95 17.00 22.21
C VAL A 50 12.43 17.18 22.26
N LYS A 51 11.62 16.13 22.47
CA LYS A 51 10.16 16.23 22.66
C LYS A 51 9.80 16.95 23.97
N GLN A 52 10.63 16.84 25.02
CA GLN A 52 10.47 17.58 26.28
C GLN A 52 10.95 19.04 26.17
N GLN A 53 12.03 19.31 25.43
CA GLN A 53 12.57 20.67 25.21
C GLN A 53 11.75 21.46 24.18
N CYS A 54 11.27 20.81 23.13
CA CYS A 54 10.44 21.41 22.11
C CYS A 54 8.99 21.53 22.59
N SER A 55 8.68 22.59 23.34
CA SER A 55 7.30 22.98 23.61
C SER A 55 6.71 23.66 22.38
N PHE A 56 6.33 22.87 21.37
CA PHE A 56 5.34 23.32 20.40
C PHE A 56 4.00 23.30 21.14
N GLY A 57 3.70 24.36 21.90
CA GLY A 57 2.47 24.49 22.68
C GLY A 57 1.29 24.02 21.84
N GLY A 58 0.40 23.23 22.45
CA GLY A 58 -0.67 22.50 21.77
C GLY A 58 -1.31 23.35 20.70
N ILE A 59 -1.04 23.03 19.43
CA ILE A 59 -1.69 23.69 18.29
C ILE A 59 -3.19 23.36 18.28
N PHE A 60 -3.62 22.41 19.12
CA PHE A 60 -4.99 22.21 19.58
C PHE A 60 -4.97 21.90 21.07
N ASP A 61 -5.23 22.89 21.92
CA ASP A 61 -5.64 22.66 23.30
C ASP A 61 -7.17 22.48 23.27
N GLU A 62 -7.66 21.25 23.42
CA GLU A 62 -9.09 20.90 23.39
C GLU A 62 -9.90 21.63 24.48
N ASN A 63 -9.23 22.25 25.46
CA ASN A 63 -9.86 22.97 26.57
C ASN A 63 -10.08 24.47 26.32
N GLN A 64 -9.73 25.01 25.13
CA GLN A 64 -9.97 26.43 24.79
C GLN A 64 -11.19 26.66 23.87
N ILE A 65 -12.24 25.84 23.97
CA ILE A 65 -13.57 26.25 23.49
C ILE A 65 -14.20 27.16 24.55
N VAL A 66 -13.67 28.37 24.69
CA VAL A 66 -14.32 29.44 25.47
C VAL A 66 -15.22 30.22 24.52
N HIS A 67 -16.50 30.28 24.88
CA HIS A 67 -17.58 31.00 24.22
C HIS A 67 -17.14 32.30 23.53
N GLY A 68 -17.29 32.34 22.20
CA GLY A 68 -17.05 33.52 21.40
C GLY A 68 -18.01 34.64 21.77
N LYS A 69 -17.49 35.73 22.32
CA LYS A 69 -18.04 37.06 22.11
C LYS A 69 -17.28 37.70 20.94
N ASN A 70 -18.07 38.29 20.05
CA ASN A 70 -17.66 39.04 18.87
C ASN A 70 -16.41 39.89 19.12
N ASP A 71 -15.33 39.62 18.39
CA ASP A 71 -14.44 40.66 17.91
C ASP A 71 -13.85 40.25 16.56
N LYS A 72 -14.04 41.14 15.58
CA LYS A 72 -13.59 41.02 14.20
C LYS A 72 -12.18 41.59 14.10
N ASP A 73 -11.17 40.91 14.63
CA ASP A 73 -9.78 41.31 14.38
C ASP A 73 -8.82 40.11 14.27
N HIS A 74 -8.14 40.02 13.13
CA HIS A 74 -6.91 39.30 12.83
C HIS A 74 -6.75 37.82 13.27
N TYR A 75 -7.18 36.90 12.40
CA TYR A 75 -6.58 35.55 12.32
C TYR A 75 -5.21 35.62 11.64
N SER A 76 -4.15 35.86 12.43
CA SER A 76 -2.75 35.61 12.05
C SER A 76 -2.31 34.27 12.64
N SER A 77 -2.73 33.14 12.06
CA SER A 77 -2.33 31.80 12.52
C SER A 77 -0.95 31.34 12.02
N THR A 78 -0.31 32.09 11.12
CA THR A 78 0.98 31.73 10.50
C THR A 78 2.21 32.18 11.29
N SER A 79 2.06 33.09 12.26
CA SER A 79 3.21 33.66 13.00
C SER A 79 3.68 32.79 14.17
N THR A 80 2.85 31.88 14.68
CA THR A 80 3.14 31.10 15.90
C THR A 80 3.96 29.83 15.63
N SER A 81 3.76 29.15 14.50
CA SER A 81 4.45 27.90 14.17
C SER A 81 5.90 28.12 13.70
N THR A 82 6.12 29.07 12.79
CA THR A 82 7.46 29.41 12.29
C THR A 82 8.35 29.97 13.40
N ALA A 83 7.81 30.81 14.28
CA ALA A 83 8.53 31.32 15.45
C ALA A 83 8.85 30.21 16.46
N ALA A 84 7.96 29.23 16.66
CA ALA A 84 8.24 28.06 17.50
C ALA A 84 9.33 27.15 16.90
N ILE A 85 9.33 26.94 15.58
CA ILE A 85 10.39 26.20 14.88
C ILE A 85 11.74 26.91 15.04
N ALA A 86 11.76 28.23 14.87
CA ALA A 86 12.97 29.04 15.03
C ALA A 86 13.53 28.99 16.46
N ARG A 87 12.66 29.08 17.48
CA ARG A 87 13.07 28.98 18.91
C ARG A 87 13.69 27.63 19.26
N ASN A 88 13.21 26.55 18.64
CA ASN A 88 13.69 25.20 18.90
C ASN A 88 14.81 24.74 17.96
N ARG A 89 15.38 25.64 17.15
CA ARG A 89 16.39 25.35 16.13
C ARG A 89 17.54 24.47 16.63
N ALA A 90 18.14 24.80 17.77
CA ALA A 90 19.27 24.06 18.32
C ALA A 90 18.88 22.61 18.72
N ALA A 91 17.71 22.43 19.34
CA ALA A 91 17.23 21.11 19.73
C ALA A 91 16.87 20.24 18.51
N LEU A 92 16.22 20.84 17.51
CA LEU A 92 15.85 20.15 16.26
C LEU A 92 17.10 19.68 15.48
N ARG A 93 18.17 20.47 15.48
CA ARG A 93 19.43 20.09 14.80
C ARG A 93 20.12 18.88 15.39
N LYS A 94 19.96 18.62 16.69
CA LYS A 94 20.49 17.41 17.33
C LYS A 94 19.89 16.11 16.77
N LEU A 95 18.75 16.20 16.08
CA LEU A 95 18.15 15.06 15.40
C LEU A 95 18.84 14.72 14.07
N ILE A 96 19.64 15.63 13.52
CA ILE A 96 20.37 15.43 12.26
C ILE A 96 21.63 14.64 12.56
N THR A 97 21.51 13.31 12.57
CA THR A 97 22.62 12.36 12.73
C THR A 97 22.64 11.38 11.57
N VAL A 98 23.79 10.79 11.28
CA VAL A 98 23.91 9.79 10.21
C VAL A 98 22.90 8.65 10.43
N HIS A 99 22.77 8.17 11.66
CA HIS A 99 21.80 7.14 12.02
C HIS A 99 20.36 7.57 11.71
N ASN A 100 19.94 8.76 12.15
CA ASN A 100 18.57 9.24 11.94
C ASN A 100 18.26 9.48 10.46
N LEU A 101 19.25 9.91 9.66
CA LEU A 101 19.10 10.03 8.22
C LEU A 101 18.93 8.66 7.54
N LYS A 102 19.71 7.65 7.96
CA LYS A 102 19.53 6.27 7.47
C LYS A 102 18.13 5.75 7.80
N VAL A 103 17.66 5.95 9.03
CA VAL A 103 16.29 5.60 9.45
C VAL A 103 15.25 6.34 8.60
N PHE A 104 15.40 7.66 8.41
CA PHE A 104 14.51 8.47 7.58
C PHE A 104 14.38 7.89 6.17
N PHE A 105 15.49 7.59 5.49
CA PHE A 105 15.45 7.04 4.13
C PHE A 105 14.85 5.64 4.06
N VAL A 106 15.14 4.76 5.04
CA VAL A 106 14.54 3.41 5.11
C VAL A 106 13.03 3.51 5.29
N VAL A 107 12.56 4.28 6.27
CA VAL A 107 11.13 4.45 6.55
C VAL A 107 10.42 5.06 5.34
N PHE A 108 11.00 6.11 4.72
CA PHE A 108 10.45 6.72 3.53
C PHE A 108 10.38 5.73 2.36
N ALA A 109 11.43 4.95 2.12
CA ALA A 109 11.45 3.92 1.07
C ALA A 109 10.34 2.87 1.27
N HIS A 110 10.14 2.39 2.50
CA HIS A 110 9.09 1.42 2.81
C HIS A 110 7.68 2.00 2.68
N ARG A 111 7.45 3.24 3.15
CA ARG A 111 6.19 3.98 2.96
C ARG A 111 5.82 4.11 1.48
N GLN A 112 6.76 4.56 0.66
CA GLN A 112 6.54 4.67 -0.79
C GLN A 112 6.32 3.30 -1.43
N ALA A 113 7.12 2.29 -1.09
CA ALA A 113 7.00 0.96 -1.66
C ALA A 113 5.65 0.30 -1.36
N LEU A 114 5.16 0.40 -0.12
CA LEU A 114 3.84 -0.09 0.28
C LEU A 114 2.73 0.63 -0.49
N LEU A 115 2.77 1.97 -0.53
CA LEU A 115 1.80 2.78 -1.27
C LEU A 115 1.67 2.32 -2.73
N HIS A 116 2.80 2.16 -3.43
CA HIS A 116 2.77 1.73 -4.82
C HIS A 116 2.32 0.28 -4.96
N ALA A 117 2.71 -0.62 -4.06
CA ALA A 117 2.24 -2.01 -4.07
C ALA A 117 0.73 -2.11 -3.87
N ASP A 118 0.16 -1.25 -3.02
CA ASP A 118 -1.29 -1.15 -2.80
C ASP A 118 -2.02 -0.52 -3.99
N TRP A 119 -1.43 0.50 -4.63
CA TRP A 119 -1.97 1.04 -5.88
C TRP A 119 -2.07 -0.01 -6.96
N LEU A 120 -0.99 -0.78 -7.20
CA LEU A 120 -1.02 -1.87 -8.16
C LEU A 120 -2.02 -2.95 -7.76
N ARG A 121 -2.12 -3.26 -6.47
CA ARG A 121 -3.11 -4.20 -5.95
C ARG A 121 -4.51 -3.75 -6.40
N VAL A 122 -4.97 -2.57 -6.03
CA VAL A 122 -6.35 -2.18 -6.36
C VAL A 122 -6.55 -1.71 -7.80
N GLY A 123 -5.52 -1.75 -8.65
CA GLY A 123 -5.60 -1.28 -10.03
C GLY A 123 -5.64 0.25 -10.14
N TYR A 124 -5.18 0.97 -9.11
CA TYR A 124 -5.13 2.43 -9.09
C TYR A 124 -3.91 2.94 -9.84
N VAL A 125 -4.11 4.00 -10.62
CA VAL A 125 -3.05 4.74 -11.31
C VAL A 125 -3.17 6.22 -10.94
N GLN A 126 -2.15 6.75 -10.27
CA GLN A 126 -2.09 8.14 -9.85
C GLN A 126 -2.05 9.13 -11.03
N GLY A 127 -1.44 8.72 -12.15
CA GLY A 127 -1.35 9.50 -13.39
C GLY A 127 -0.35 10.65 -13.39
N ASN A 128 -0.05 11.26 -12.23
CA ASN A 128 0.89 12.38 -12.13
C ASN A 128 1.78 12.30 -10.87
N MET A 129 2.78 11.42 -10.89
CA MET A 129 3.68 11.18 -9.76
C MET A 129 4.95 12.04 -9.79
N ASN A 130 4.79 13.36 -9.81
CA ASN A 130 5.90 14.26 -9.56
C ASN A 130 6.29 14.27 -8.07
N SER A 131 7.48 14.78 -7.73
CA SER A 131 7.94 14.82 -6.33
C SER A 131 7.08 15.72 -5.45
N ASP A 132 6.46 16.76 -6.01
CA ASP A 132 5.45 17.56 -5.34
C ASP A 132 4.12 16.81 -5.14
N ASN A 133 3.88 15.65 -5.74
CA ASN A 133 2.71 14.79 -5.48
C ASN A 133 3.05 13.56 -4.62
N ALA A 134 4.23 13.56 -3.99
CA ALA A 134 4.63 12.52 -3.05
C ALA A 134 4.69 13.10 -1.63
N LEU A 135 3.92 12.52 -0.71
CA LEU A 135 3.97 12.88 0.71
C LEU A 135 5.04 12.05 1.43
N LEU A 136 5.75 12.66 2.38
CA LEU A 136 6.76 11.95 3.20
C LEU A 136 6.16 10.85 4.08
N CYS A 137 4.88 10.97 4.40
CA CYS A 137 4.12 9.98 5.18
C CYS A 137 3.64 8.78 4.35
N GLY A 138 3.82 8.77 3.02
CA GLY A 138 3.44 7.61 2.18
C GLY A 138 1.94 7.48 1.91
N TYR A 139 1.18 8.57 1.98
CA TYR A 139 -0.24 8.58 1.62
C TYR A 139 -0.46 9.08 0.20
N SER A 140 -1.53 8.59 -0.43
CA SER A 140 -2.02 9.15 -1.70
C SER A 140 -2.44 10.59 -1.50
N VAL A 141 -2.10 11.46 -2.46
CA VAL A 141 -2.47 12.88 -2.44
C VAL A 141 -2.70 13.37 -3.87
N ASP A 142 -3.33 14.53 -4.00
CA ASP A 142 -3.50 15.23 -5.28
C ASP A 142 -4.21 14.37 -6.33
N TYR A 143 -5.44 13.99 -5.99
CA TYR A 143 -6.36 13.26 -6.86
C TYR A 143 -6.81 14.15 -8.03
N GLY A 144 -5.95 14.25 -9.05
CA GLY A 144 -6.19 14.96 -10.30
C GLY A 144 -6.53 13.97 -11.41
N PRO A 145 -5.63 13.72 -12.37
CA PRO A 145 -5.86 12.76 -13.44
C PRO A 145 -5.55 11.33 -12.96
N PHE A 146 -6.17 10.88 -11.87
CA PHE A 146 -6.08 9.49 -11.43
C PHE A 146 -7.12 8.63 -12.14
N GLY A 147 -6.96 7.32 -12.06
CA GLY A 147 -7.98 6.39 -12.53
C GLY A 147 -7.74 4.99 -12.03
N PHE A 148 -8.78 4.18 -12.03
CA PHE A 148 -8.68 2.75 -11.80
C PHE A 148 -8.70 2.04 -13.15
N LEU A 149 -7.96 0.94 -13.27
CA LEU A 149 -8.00 0.09 -14.46
C LEU A 149 -9.45 -0.32 -14.72
N ASP A 150 -10.00 0.22 -15.81
CA ASP A 150 -11.39 0.08 -16.21
C ASP A 150 -11.42 -0.42 -17.66
N GLY A 151 -11.76 -1.70 -17.85
CA GLY A 151 -11.68 -2.38 -19.15
C GLY A 151 -10.51 -3.38 -19.26
N PRO A 152 -10.09 -3.74 -20.50
CA PRO A 152 -8.97 -4.65 -20.73
C PRO A 152 -7.72 -4.24 -19.98
N PHE A 153 -7.07 -5.18 -19.30
CA PHE A 153 -5.83 -4.92 -18.59
C PHE A 153 -4.76 -4.41 -19.57
N ARG A 154 -4.09 -3.32 -19.17
CA ARG A 154 -3.01 -2.69 -19.93
C ARG A 154 -1.94 -2.25 -18.96
N SER A 155 -0.79 -2.90 -19.02
CA SER A 155 0.31 -2.66 -18.07
C SER A 155 0.90 -1.25 -18.20
N LYS A 156 0.76 -0.65 -19.39
CA LYS A 156 1.21 0.70 -19.72
C LYS A 156 0.10 1.76 -19.72
N TRP A 157 -1.10 1.44 -19.24
CA TRP A 157 -2.17 2.42 -19.18
C TRP A 157 -1.88 3.54 -18.18
N CYS A 158 -2.16 4.78 -18.61
CA CYS A 158 -2.05 5.99 -17.81
C CYS A 158 -3.32 6.85 -18.05
N PRO A 159 -4.01 7.29 -16.98
CA PRO A 159 -5.20 8.14 -17.10
C PRO A 159 -4.90 9.58 -17.55
N TRP A 160 -3.66 10.06 -17.41
CA TRP A 160 -3.30 11.43 -17.78
C TRP A 160 -2.82 11.53 -19.24
N VAL A 161 -3.56 12.28 -20.06
CA VAL A 161 -3.17 12.61 -21.44
C VAL A 161 -1.87 13.43 -21.42
N GLY A 162 -0.80 12.89 -22.01
CA GLY A 162 0.53 13.48 -22.01
C GLY A 162 1.44 13.02 -20.87
N GLY A 163 0.95 12.21 -19.93
CA GLY A 163 1.76 11.63 -18.86
C GLY A 163 2.83 10.64 -19.37
N GLY A 164 2.57 10.01 -20.51
CA GLY A 164 3.41 8.99 -21.12
C GLY A 164 3.56 7.75 -20.25
N ASP A 165 4.47 6.85 -20.64
CA ASP A 165 4.68 5.58 -19.94
C ASP A 165 5.18 5.75 -18.51
N LYS A 166 5.87 6.85 -18.19
CA LYS A 166 6.53 7.06 -16.89
C LYS A 166 5.60 7.04 -15.68
N PHE A 167 4.31 7.34 -15.87
CA PHE A 167 3.28 7.31 -14.82
C PHE A 167 2.19 6.26 -15.08
N SER A 168 2.44 5.35 -16.03
CA SER A 168 1.55 4.22 -16.26
C SER A 168 1.48 3.27 -15.07
N TYR A 169 0.44 2.43 -15.05
CA TYR A 169 0.22 1.39 -14.02
C TYR A 169 1.53 0.73 -13.58
N SER A 170 2.25 0.07 -14.50
CA SER A 170 3.48 -0.68 -14.15
C SER A 170 4.69 0.19 -13.77
N GLN A 171 4.67 1.50 -14.00
CA GLN A 171 5.80 2.40 -13.76
C GLN A 171 5.73 3.16 -12.42
N GLN A 172 4.59 3.12 -11.73
CA GLN A 172 4.42 3.80 -10.43
C GLN A 172 5.52 3.45 -9.39
N PRO A 173 5.95 2.18 -9.25
CA PRO A 173 7.05 1.84 -8.33
C PRO A 173 8.39 2.45 -8.77
N LEU A 174 8.65 2.52 -10.08
CA LEU A 174 9.87 3.13 -10.61
C LEU A 174 9.87 4.64 -10.34
N ALA A 175 8.72 5.32 -10.47
CA ALA A 175 8.58 6.71 -10.08
C ALA A 175 8.93 6.91 -8.60
N GLY A 176 8.47 6.01 -7.72
CA GLY A 176 8.87 5.98 -6.30
C GLY A 176 10.38 5.87 -6.08
N LYS A 177 11.07 4.99 -6.82
CA LYS A 177 12.54 4.87 -6.79
C LYS A 177 13.23 6.18 -7.21
N VAL A 178 12.73 6.82 -8.27
CA VAL A 178 13.28 8.08 -8.78
C VAL A 178 13.10 9.23 -7.77
N ILE A 179 11.93 9.30 -7.11
CA ILE A 179 11.65 10.26 -6.04
C ILE A 179 12.62 10.05 -4.86
N LEU A 180 12.80 8.81 -4.39
CA LEU A 180 13.77 8.49 -3.34
C LEU A 180 15.18 8.92 -3.71
N SER A 181 15.66 8.58 -4.91
CA SER A 181 17.00 8.93 -5.37
C SER A 181 17.19 10.45 -5.50
N THR A 182 16.18 11.16 -5.99
CA THR A 182 16.24 12.62 -6.18
C THR A 182 16.23 13.36 -4.85
N LEU A 183 15.32 12.99 -3.93
CA LEU A 183 15.27 13.53 -2.59
C LEU A 183 16.60 13.33 -1.86
N ALA A 184 17.15 12.11 -1.91
CA ALA A 184 18.40 11.82 -1.22
C ALA A 184 19.56 12.64 -1.78
N ARG A 185 19.69 12.73 -3.12
CA ARG A 185 20.70 13.59 -3.75
C ARG A 185 20.56 15.06 -3.36
N ARG A 186 19.34 15.57 -3.17
CA ARG A 186 19.10 16.96 -2.74
C ARG A 186 19.51 17.17 -1.29
N ILE A 187 19.12 16.28 -0.38
CA ILE A 187 19.46 16.35 1.04
C ILE A 187 20.98 16.24 1.24
N LEU A 188 21.64 15.28 0.60
CA LEU A 188 23.07 15.00 0.79
C LEU A 188 24.00 16.05 0.18
N ARG A 189 23.50 16.90 -0.73
CA ARG A 189 24.22 18.06 -1.27
C ARG A 189 24.02 19.34 -0.45
N SER A 190 23.23 19.29 0.61
CA SER A 190 23.04 20.45 1.49
C SER A 190 24.25 20.65 2.39
N GLY A 191 25.06 21.66 2.08
CA GLY A 191 26.29 21.95 2.81
C GLY A 191 26.08 22.06 4.33
N LYS A 192 25.10 22.85 4.79
CA LYS A 192 24.87 23.04 6.23
C LYS A 192 24.40 21.78 6.95
N LEU A 193 23.63 20.94 6.27
CA LEU A 193 23.23 19.66 6.84
C LEU A 193 24.47 18.79 7.11
N LEU A 194 25.43 18.75 6.17
CA LEU A 194 26.69 18.04 6.34
C LEU A 194 27.56 18.63 7.46
N GLU A 195 27.54 19.96 7.65
CA GLU A 195 28.22 20.58 8.80
C GLU A 195 27.65 20.08 10.13
N ILE A 196 26.32 20.15 10.27
CA ILE A 196 25.62 19.72 11.49
C ILE A 196 25.80 18.22 11.74
N LEU A 197 25.84 17.40 10.68
CA LEU A 197 26.15 15.98 10.79
C LEU A 197 27.56 15.73 11.36
N ALA A 198 28.55 16.53 10.95
CA ALA A 198 29.90 16.43 11.48
C ALA A 198 29.95 16.87 12.94
N GLU A 199 29.32 18.00 13.28
CA GLU A 199 29.24 18.56 14.64
C GLU A 199 28.56 17.57 15.62
N ASN A 200 27.41 17.00 15.26
CA ASN A 200 26.67 16.07 16.11
C ASN A 200 27.39 14.73 16.34
N SER A 201 28.47 14.45 15.61
CA SER A 201 29.30 13.25 15.84
C SER A 201 30.28 13.42 17.00
N GLU A 202 30.46 14.63 17.54
CA GLU A 202 31.55 15.00 18.46
C GLU A 202 31.26 14.84 19.96
N ASN A 203 30.18 14.16 20.35
CA ASN A 203 29.83 13.96 21.77
C ASN A 203 30.88 13.16 22.62
N HIS A 204 32.09 12.93 22.13
CA HIS A 204 33.19 12.29 22.88
C HIS A 204 34.59 12.88 22.68
N ALA A 205 34.78 14.03 22.02
CA ALA A 205 36.11 14.63 21.88
C ALA A 205 36.16 16.04 22.49
N SER A 206 37.12 16.23 23.40
CA SER A 206 37.45 17.48 24.07
C SER A 206 37.73 18.62 23.08
N GLU A 207 37.35 19.83 23.49
CA GLU A 207 37.61 21.11 22.82
C GLU A 207 39.12 21.41 22.76
N GLU A 208 39.85 20.80 21.83
CA GLU A 208 41.20 21.27 21.47
C GLU A 208 41.35 21.28 19.94
N ASP A 209 41.58 22.47 19.42
CA ASP A 209 42.08 22.85 18.09
C ASP A 209 41.98 21.79 16.98
N SER A 210 40.81 21.67 16.34
CA SER A 210 40.70 20.93 15.08
C SER A 210 41.04 21.85 13.91
N ASP A 211 42.16 21.58 13.26
CA ASP A 211 42.57 22.17 11.99
C ASP A 211 41.42 22.09 10.96
N ASN A 212 41.16 23.17 10.20
CA ASN A 212 40.03 23.27 9.25
C ASN A 212 39.99 22.10 8.23
N LYS A 213 41.14 21.47 7.95
CA LYS A 213 41.23 20.27 7.10
C LYS A 213 40.56 19.03 7.71
N ASP A 214 40.64 18.84 9.03
CA ASP A 214 40.07 17.68 9.69
C ASP A 214 38.54 17.74 9.69
N THR A 215 37.96 18.93 9.90
CA THR A 215 36.52 19.15 9.79
C THR A 215 36.02 18.87 8.37
N ILE A 216 36.75 19.32 7.33
CA ILE A 216 36.41 19.05 5.93
C ILE A 216 36.48 17.55 5.61
N ASN A 217 37.54 16.87 6.02
CA ASN A 217 37.71 15.43 5.80
C ASN A 217 36.61 14.61 6.50
N LYS A 218 36.23 14.99 7.73
CA LYS A 218 35.09 14.38 8.44
C LYS A 218 33.78 14.56 7.67
N ARG A 219 33.49 15.78 7.17
CA ARG A 219 32.28 16.06 6.36
C ARG A 219 32.22 15.19 5.11
N ILE A 220 33.33 15.11 4.37
CA ILE A 220 33.44 14.27 3.17
C ILE A 220 33.22 12.78 3.53
N SER A 221 33.82 12.31 4.61
CA SER A 221 33.66 10.92 5.07
C SER A 221 32.19 10.60 5.39
N LYS A 222 31.48 11.48 6.12
CA LYS A 222 30.05 11.27 6.45
C LYS A 222 29.13 11.38 5.25
N GLN A 223 29.43 12.30 4.33
CA GLN A 223 28.72 12.39 3.07
C GLN A 223 28.87 11.08 2.27
N ASN A 224 30.11 10.59 2.10
CA ASN A 224 30.39 9.34 1.39
C ASN A 224 29.71 8.13 2.06
N GLU A 225 29.69 8.08 3.40
CA GLU A 225 28.98 7.03 4.15
C GLU A 225 27.49 7.01 3.81
N LEU A 226 26.83 8.17 3.82
CA LEU A 226 25.41 8.30 3.52
C LEU A 226 25.11 8.09 2.03
N GLU A 227 25.94 8.57 1.12
CA GLU A 227 25.78 8.36 -0.32
C GLU A 227 25.86 6.86 -0.66
N ASN A 228 26.87 6.15 -0.16
CA ASN A 228 27.00 4.70 -0.34
C ASN A 228 25.77 3.94 0.21
N PHE A 229 25.29 4.35 1.38
CA PHE A 229 24.08 3.76 1.98
C PHE A 229 22.84 3.98 1.11
N VAL A 230 22.63 5.22 0.66
CA VAL A 230 21.46 5.60 -0.16
C VAL A 230 21.52 4.93 -1.53
N ASP A 231 22.67 4.86 -2.17
CA ASP A 231 22.83 4.20 -3.47
C ASP A 231 22.48 2.72 -3.34
N SER A 232 22.97 2.06 -2.29
CA SER A 232 22.56 0.70 -1.94
C SER A 232 21.04 0.59 -1.72
N LEU A 233 20.42 1.58 -1.07
CA LEU A 233 18.98 1.57 -0.78
C LEU A 233 18.15 1.73 -2.07
N VAL A 234 18.55 2.66 -2.94
CA VAL A 234 17.93 2.92 -4.24
C VAL A 234 18.05 1.71 -5.15
N ASP A 235 19.19 1.02 -5.14
CA ASP A 235 19.39 -0.22 -5.89
C ASP A 235 18.53 -1.36 -5.39
N ARG A 236 18.33 -1.43 -4.08
CA ARG A 236 17.48 -2.44 -3.41
C ARG A 236 15.99 -2.13 -3.46
N TYR A 237 15.60 -0.87 -3.66
CA TYR A 237 14.20 -0.43 -3.62
C TYR A 237 13.27 -1.33 -4.47
N MET A 238 13.60 -1.57 -5.74
CA MET A 238 12.73 -2.35 -6.63
C MET A 238 12.82 -3.86 -6.40
N LYS A 239 14.02 -4.38 -6.15
CA LYS A 239 14.28 -5.84 -6.11
C LYS A 239 13.95 -6.46 -4.75
N ASP A 240 14.03 -5.66 -3.70
CA ASP A 240 13.93 -6.13 -2.33
C ASP A 240 12.72 -5.49 -1.62
N ILE A 241 12.68 -4.16 -1.50
CA ILE A 241 11.68 -3.46 -0.68
C ILE A 241 10.28 -3.52 -1.31
N PHE A 242 10.14 -3.04 -2.54
CA PHE A 242 8.86 -3.05 -3.26
C PHE A 242 8.38 -4.47 -3.53
N ARG A 243 9.29 -5.37 -3.92
CA ARG A 243 8.98 -6.78 -4.19
C ARG A 243 8.42 -7.49 -2.97
N THR A 244 8.87 -7.19 -1.75
CA THR A 244 8.28 -7.77 -0.53
C THR A 244 6.77 -7.55 -0.47
N TYR A 245 6.29 -6.32 -0.69
CA TYR A 245 4.85 -6.02 -0.65
C TYR A 245 4.11 -6.53 -1.90
N HIS A 246 4.66 -6.27 -3.08
CA HIS A 246 4.03 -6.67 -4.34
C HIS A 246 3.87 -8.20 -4.44
N ASP A 247 4.93 -8.95 -4.12
CA ASP A 247 4.92 -10.40 -4.25
C ASP A 247 4.01 -11.04 -3.18
N ALA A 248 3.88 -10.44 -1.99
CA ALA A 248 2.88 -10.83 -1.00
C ALA A 248 1.45 -10.64 -1.53
N ASN A 249 1.16 -9.48 -2.13
CA ASN A 249 -0.13 -9.20 -2.75
C ASN A 249 -0.43 -10.17 -3.90
N ALA A 250 0.56 -10.44 -4.77
CA ALA A 250 0.42 -11.38 -5.89
C ALA A 250 0.13 -12.81 -5.43
N ARG A 251 0.82 -13.28 -4.37
CA ARG A 251 0.57 -14.59 -3.77
C ARG A 251 -0.85 -14.68 -3.20
N ALA A 252 -1.26 -13.69 -2.40
CA ALA A 252 -2.57 -13.67 -1.76
C ALA A 252 -3.72 -13.64 -2.79
N ARG A 253 -3.56 -12.90 -3.91
CA ARG A 253 -4.51 -12.89 -5.04
C ARG A 253 -4.73 -14.25 -5.68
N LEU A 254 -3.67 -15.05 -5.73
CA LEU A 254 -3.68 -16.38 -6.31
C LEU A 254 -4.02 -17.47 -5.28
N GLY A 255 -4.37 -17.10 -4.04
CA GLY A 255 -4.72 -18.05 -2.98
C GLY A 255 -3.54 -18.68 -2.26
N PHE A 256 -2.31 -18.23 -2.56
CA PHE A 256 -1.13 -18.68 -1.84
C PHE A 256 -0.94 -17.84 -0.58
N GLY A 257 -1.18 -18.45 0.58
CA GLY A 257 -0.98 -17.79 1.86
C GLY A 257 0.46 -17.31 2.06
N PRO A 258 0.67 -16.23 2.82
CA PRO A 258 2.01 -15.89 3.29
C PRO A 258 2.52 -17.01 4.21
N SER A 259 3.81 -17.32 4.15
CA SER A 259 4.43 -18.14 5.19
C SER A 259 4.37 -17.40 6.54
N GLU A 260 4.46 -18.12 7.65
CA GLU A 260 4.49 -17.52 9.00
C GLU A 260 5.58 -16.44 9.12
N GLN A 261 6.73 -16.67 8.48
CA GLN A 261 7.82 -15.70 8.39
C GLN A 261 7.43 -14.45 7.59
N GLN A 262 6.71 -14.60 6.47
CA GLN A 262 6.21 -13.46 5.68
C GLN A 262 5.18 -12.64 6.46
N VAL A 263 4.32 -13.29 7.26
CA VAL A 263 3.36 -12.59 8.12
C VAL A 263 4.08 -11.71 9.15
N GLN A 264 5.07 -12.26 9.84
CA GLN A 264 5.86 -11.52 10.85
C GLN A 264 6.64 -10.35 10.22
N GLU A 265 7.20 -10.56 9.03
CA GLU A 265 7.93 -9.53 8.29
C GLU A 265 6.99 -8.39 7.85
N ILE A 266 5.85 -8.74 7.24
CA ILE A 266 4.83 -7.76 6.82
C ILE A 266 4.28 -6.97 8.02
N GLN A 267 4.04 -7.62 9.16
CA GLN A 267 3.61 -6.95 10.40
C GLN A 267 4.65 -5.96 10.92
N LEU A 268 5.94 -6.33 10.90
CA LEU A 268 7.04 -5.42 11.25
C LEU A 268 7.10 -4.22 10.30
N LEU A 269 6.87 -4.46 9.01
CA LEU A 269 6.85 -3.43 7.98
C LEU A 269 5.67 -2.48 8.10
N TYR A 270 4.49 -2.94 8.52
CA TYR A 270 3.34 -2.06 8.78
C TYR A 270 3.59 -1.09 9.94
N LEU A 271 4.44 -1.44 10.91
CA LEU A 271 4.85 -0.49 11.95
C LEU A 271 5.57 0.74 11.34
N LEU A 272 6.23 0.60 10.19
CA LEU A 272 6.93 1.69 9.49
C LEU A 272 6.03 2.64 8.71
N THR A 273 4.78 2.26 8.41
CA THR A 273 4.01 2.94 7.37
C THR A 273 2.82 3.73 7.87
N ASP A 274 2.64 3.90 9.18
CA ASP A 274 1.43 4.48 9.82
C ASP A 274 0.11 3.81 9.39
N ALA A 275 0.17 2.76 8.57
CA ALA A 275 -0.94 1.89 8.25
C ALA A 275 -1.31 1.16 9.54
N HIS A 276 -2.26 1.71 10.28
CA HIS A 276 -2.89 1.00 11.39
C HIS A 276 -3.24 -0.40 10.91
N ALA A 277 -2.74 -1.41 11.64
CA ALA A 277 -3.14 -2.78 11.46
C ALA A 277 -4.67 -2.86 11.61
N THR A 278 -5.38 -2.90 10.49
CA THR A 278 -6.82 -3.19 10.41
C THR A 278 -7.12 -4.67 10.68
N VAL A 279 -6.19 -5.41 11.30
CA VAL A 279 -6.31 -6.85 11.53
C VAL A 279 -7.08 -7.18 12.82
N ASP A 280 -7.32 -6.21 13.73
CA ASP A 280 -7.82 -6.53 15.08
C ASP A 280 -9.24 -6.05 15.46
N SER A 281 -10.11 -5.65 14.52
CA SER A 281 -11.48 -5.21 14.87
C SER A 281 -12.64 -6.11 14.41
N GLN A 282 -12.39 -7.22 13.71
CA GLN A 282 -13.50 -8.10 13.24
C GLN A 282 -13.71 -9.40 14.03
N HIS A 283 -12.92 -9.67 15.07
CA HIS A 283 -13.09 -10.86 15.92
C HIS A 283 -14.00 -10.68 17.15
N LYS A 284 -14.70 -9.54 17.28
CA LYS A 284 -15.68 -9.33 18.36
C LYS A 284 -17.03 -8.84 17.85
N HIS A 285 -17.69 -9.59 16.97
CA HIS A 285 -19.15 -9.56 16.87
C HIS A 285 -19.66 -10.88 16.25
N SER A 286 -19.82 -11.89 17.08
CA SER A 286 -20.69 -13.04 16.80
C SER A 286 -21.96 -12.94 17.64
N ASN A 287 -23.09 -12.88 16.92
CA ASN A 287 -24.51 -13.06 17.31
C ASN A 287 -25.17 -12.04 18.25
N PRO A 288 -26.43 -11.68 17.91
CA PRO A 288 -27.52 -12.13 18.77
C PRO A 288 -28.71 -12.70 18.00
N SER A 289 -29.11 -13.93 18.33
CA SER A 289 -30.49 -14.39 18.16
C SER A 289 -31.17 -14.42 19.53
N SER A 290 -32.17 -13.55 19.66
CA SER A 290 -33.43 -13.68 20.40
C SER A 290 -33.45 -14.17 21.87
N THR A 291 -34.03 -13.28 22.69
CA THR A 291 -35.07 -13.46 23.72
C THR A 291 -34.71 -13.79 25.18
N THR A 292 -35.30 -12.94 26.05
CA THR A 292 -35.64 -13.03 27.48
C THR A 292 -34.55 -12.77 28.54
N GLY A 293 -34.71 -11.68 29.30
CA GLY A 293 -34.00 -11.42 30.57
C GLY A 293 -34.87 -11.82 31.79
N PRO A 294 -34.68 -11.25 32.99
CA PRO A 294 -33.49 -10.61 33.59
C PRO A 294 -33.14 -11.20 34.99
N SER A 295 -31.92 -10.95 35.53
CA SER A 295 -31.66 -10.68 36.98
C SER A 295 -30.17 -10.81 37.39
N TYR A 296 -29.66 -9.73 37.99
CA TYR A 296 -28.73 -9.56 39.12
C TYR A 296 -27.67 -10.62 39.55
N HIS A 297 -26.50 -10.04 39.90
CA HIS A 297 -25.52 -10.34 40.96
C HIS A 297 -24.06 -10.61 40.56
N GLN A 298 -23.21 -9.92 41.32
CA GLN A 298 -21.75 -9.98 41.42
C GLN A 298 -21.25 -11.41 41.63
N GLU A 299 -20.06 -11.72 41.11
CA GLU A 299 -19.01 -12.37 41.91
C GLU A 299 -17.64 -12.27 41.21
N GLN A 300 -16.67 -11.79 41.98
CA GLN A 300 -15.24 -11.98 41.75
C GLN A 300 -14.90 -13.42 42.15
N GLU A 301 -13.99 -14.07 41.43
CA GLU A 301 -12.74 -14.64 41.96
C GLU A 301 -12.22 -15.83 41.12
N GLN A 302 -10.90 -15.75 40.91
CA GLN A 302 -9.92 -16.85 40.95
C GLN A 302 -10.15 -18.10 40.08
N ASN A 303 -9.26 -18.28 39.09
CA ASN A 303 -8.63 -19.57 38.87
C ASN A 303 -7.20 -19.41 38.34
N ARG A 304 -6.24 -19.80 39.19
CA ARG A 304 -4.84 -20.11 38.87
C ARG A 304 -4.74 -21.60 38.50
N CYS A 305 -3.80 -21.90 37.60
CA CYS A 305 -2.98 -23.12 37.40
C CYS A 305 -2.69 -23.26 35.89
N ASP A 306 -1.49 -23.50 35.35
CA ASP A 306 -0.10 -23.57 35.83
C ASP A 306 0.84 -23.40 34.60
N PRO A 307 2.15 -23.14 34.76
CA PRO A 307 3.02 -22.56 33.74
C PRO A 307 4.01 -23.56 33.13
N ALA A 308 3.89 -23.90 31.84
CA ALA A 308 4.98 -24.52 31.08
C ALA A 308 4.74 -24.53 29.56
N CYS A 309 4.96 -23.42 28.86
CA CYS A 309 5.55 -23.46 27.51
C CYS A 309 6.09 -22.08 27.13
N SER A 310 7.41 -21.97 27.14
CA SER A 310 8.17 -20.75 26.86
C SER A 310 8.15 -20.38 25.38
N SER A 311 7.23 -19.49 25.00
CA SER A 311 7.35 -18.67 23.77
C SER A 311 6.90 -17.22 24.00
N SER A 312 6.22 -16.92 25.10
CA SER A 312 5.77 -15.57 25.48
C SER A 312 6.90 -14.66 25.98
N ALA A 313 8.04 -15.20 26.41
CA ALA A 313 9.15 -14.41 26.97
C ALA A 313 9.96 -13.65 25.89
N ARG A 314 9.91 -14.08 24.62
CA ARG A 314 10.63 -13.42 23.53
C ARG A 314 9.84 -12.27 22.89
N LEU A 315 8.51 -12.28 23.02
CA LEU A 315 7.62 -11.20 22.58
C LEU A 315 7.45 -10.09 23.64
N ALA A 316 7.68 -10.41 24.91
CA ALA A 316 7.61 -9.45 26.03
C ALA A 316 8.80 -8.47 26.11
N LEU A 317 9.81 -8.62 25.24
CA LEU A 317 10.98 -7.73 25.13
C LEU A 317 10.77 -6.57 24.12
N LEU A 318 9.58 -6.40 23.55
CA LEU A 318 9.21 -5.20 22.79
C LEU A 318 8.85 -4.06 23.77
N GLU A 319 9.89 -3.57 24.44
CA GLU A 319 9.88 -2.43 25.34
C GLU A 319 9.41 -1.14 24.64
N LYS A 320 8.51 -0.41 25.32
CA LYS A 320 8.12 1.02 25.25
C LYS A 320 8.06 1.83 23.94
N ARG A 321 8.53 1.40 22.76
CA ARG A 321 8.31 2.04 21.45
C ARG A 321 8.43 1.03 20.29
N PRO A 322 7.34 0.40 19.81
CA PRO A 322 7.41 -0.64 18.79
C PRO A 322 7.96 -0.14 17.44
N ARG A 323 7.72 1.14 17.09
CA ARG A 323 8.16 1.75 15.82
C ARG A 323 9.68 1.98 15.73
N ALA A 324 10.29 2.57 16.76
CA ALA A 324 11.74 2.75 16.81
C ALA A 324 12.49 1.41 16.83
N THR A 325 11.96 0.42 17.54
CA THR A 325 12.54 -0.93 17.54
C THR A 325 12.43 -1.61 16.17
N ALA A 326 11.29 -1.45 15.47
CA ALA A 326 11.14 -1.94 14.11
C ALA A 326 12.10 -1.27 13.12
N ALA A 327 12.21 0.07 13.18
CA ALA A 327 13.11 0.84 12.32
C ALA A 327 14.59 0.44 12.52
N ARG A 328 15.03 0.30 13.78
CA ARG A 328 16.39 -0.17 14.09
C ARG A 328 16.67 -1.57 13.58
N ARG A 329 15.73 -2.49 13.77
CA ARG A 329 15.86 -3.86 13.29
C ARG A 329 16.02 -3.90 11.77
N LEU A 330 15.17 -3.17 11.04
CA LEU A 330 15.22 -3.15 9.58
C LEU A 330 16.48 -2.45 9.06
N LEU A 331 16.93 -1.37 9.71
CA LEU A 331 18.20 -0.75 9.38
C LEU A 331 19.38 -1.71 9.60
N ALA A 332 19.41 -2.41 10.73
CA ALA A 332 20.45 -3.40 11.03
C ALA A 332 20.43 -4.59 10.05
N GLU A 333 19.25 -5.08 9.67
CA GLU A 333 19.08 -6.11 8.65
C GLU A 333 19.58 -5.60 7.27
N PHE A 334 19.29 -4.34 6.92
CA PHE A 334 19.77 -3.73 5.69
C PHE A 334 21.29 -3.55 5.64
N GLU A 335 21.91 -3.14 6.74
CA GLU A 335 23.37 -2.92 6.84
C GLU A 335 24.17 -4.22 6.98
N SER A 336 23.67 -5.20 7.73
CA SER A 336 24.34 -6.51 7.90
C SER A 336 24.28 -7.38 6.65
N SER A 337 23.29 -7.15 5.79
CA SER A 337 23.12 -7.94 4.59
C SER A 337 23.83 -7.30 3.42
N SER A 338 24.96 -7.88 2.99
CA SER A 338 25.65 -7.55 1.72
C SER A 338 24.77 -7.74 0.47
N ARG A 339 23.58 -8.30 0.64
CA ARG A 339 22.41 -8.31 -0.24
C ARG A 339 21.20 -8.28 0.67
N PHE A 340 20.33 -7.26 0.65
CA PHE A 340 19.02 -7.44 1.30
C PHE A 340 18.39 -8.63 0.58
N SER A 341 18.24 -9.72 1.30
CA SER A 341 17.62 -10.93 0.81
C SER A 341 17.06 -11.49 2.10
N PRO A 342 15.73 -11.46 2.28
CA PRO A 342 15.12 -12.07 3.45
C PRO A 342 15.67 -13.49 3.56
N ARG A 343 15.88 -14.01 4.76
CA ARG A 343 16.47 -15.35 4.99
C ARG A 343 15.73 -16.49 4.27
N THR A 344 14.54 -16.24 3.72
CA THR A 344 13.82 -17.10 2.76
C THR A 344 14.53 -17.25 1.40
N ALA A 345 15.44 -16.35 1.04
CA ALA A 345 16.30 -16.50 -0.12
C ALA A 345 17.43 -17.51 0.10
N ARG A 346 17.72 -17.98 1.33
CA ARG A 346 18.76 -19.00 1.54
C ARG A 346 18.27 -20.44 1.35
N ALA A 347 16.95 -20.66 1.23
CA ALA A 347 16.40 -21.85 0.59
C ALA A 347 16.29 -21.71 -0.94
N ALA A 348 16.60 -20.53 -1.49
CA ALA A 348 16.58 -20.22 -2.92
C ALA A 348 17.91 -19.59 -3.41
N SER A 349 19.02 -19.70 -2.67
CA SER A 349 20.31 -19.10 -3.04
C SER A 349 21.17 -20.09 -3.83
N SER A 350 20.53 -20.76 -4.76
CA SER A 350 21.15 -21.42 -5.90
C SER A 350 20.25 -21.08 -7.10
N SER A 351 20.70 -20.09 -7.88
CA SER A 351 20.06 -19.50 -9.06
C SER A 351 18.98 -18.42 -8.82
N ASN A 352 19.08 -17.38 -9.63
CA ASN A 352 18.25 -16.19 -9.80
C ASN A 352 16.81 -16.53 -10.29
N LYS A 353 16.17 -17.56 -9.72
CA LYS A 353 14.89 -18.10 -10.21
C LYS A 353 13.73 -17.57 -9.38
N LYS A 354 12.96 -16.67 -10.00
CA LYS A 354 11.63 -16.26 -9.54
C LYS A 354 10.81 -17.49 -9.13
N SER A 355 10.14 -17.42 -7.96
CA SER A 355 9.26 -18.50 -7.46
C SER A 355 8.22 -18.88 -8.51
N ALA A 356 7.83 -20.16 -8.57
CA ALA A 356 6.82 -20.65 -9.50
C ALA A 356 5.50 -19.86 -9.40
N VAL A 357 5.10 -19.46 -8.18
CA VAL A 357 3.89 -18.65 -7.94
C VAL A 357 4.00 -17.27 -8.57
N LEU A 358 5.15 -16.63 -8.45
CA LEU A 358 5.34 -15.28 -9.01
C LEU A 358 5.45 -15.32 -10.54
N LYS A 359 5.98 -16.40 -11.11
CA LYS A 359 5.92 -16.64 -12.56
C LYS A 359 4.49 -16.81 -13.05
N LEU A 360 3.65 -17.52 -12.29
CA LEU A 360 2.22 -17.63 -12.61
C LEU A 360 1.53 -16.27 -12.63
N TYR A 361 1.86 -15.39 -11.69
CA TYR A 361 1.27 -14.05 -11.66
C TYR A 361 1.68 -13.21 -12.87
N ASP A 362 2.96 -13.20 -13.27
CA ASP A 362 3.40 -12.51 -14.49
C ASP A 362 2.73 -13.07 -15.77
N GLU A 363 2.59 -14.41 -15.83
CA GLU A 363 1.88 -15.08 -16.92
C GLU A 363 0.42 -14.65 -16.96
N LEU A 364 -0.24 -14.51 -15.81
CA LEU A 364 -1.62 -14.02 -15.72
C LEU A 364 -1.74 -12.58 -16.22
N GLU A 365 -0.85 -11.67 -15.81
CA GLU A 365 -0.86 -10.29 -16.31
C GLU A 365 -0.68 -10.23 -17.82
N THR A 366 0.25 -11.02 -18.37
CA THR A 366 0.45 -11.15 -19.82
C THR A 366 -0.80 -11.68 -20.54
N LEU A 367 -1.48 -12.67 -19.95
CA LEU A 367 -2.72 -13.23 -20.48
C LEU A 367 -3.87 -12.22 -20.41
N MET A 368 -4.04 -11.52 -19.29
CA MET A 368 -5.08 -10.50 -19.15
C MET A 368 -4.91 -9.40 -20.21
N GLU A 369 -3.67 -8.99 -20.47
CA GLU A 369 -3.38 -7.99 -21.49
C GLU A 369 -3.66 -8.51 -22.90
N ARG A 370 -3.18 -9.71 -23.24
CA ARG A 370 -3.34 -10.31 -24.56
C ARG A 370 -4.79 -10.67 -24.89
N GLU A 371 -5.52 -11.23 -23.93
CA GLU A 371 -6.90 -11.71 -24.10
C GLU A 371 -7.95 -10.65 -23.74
N ASN A 372 -7.52 -9.40 -23.50
CA ASN A 372 -8.39 -8.27 -23.17
C ASN A 372 -9.29 -8.47 -21.93
N MET A 373 -8.76 -9.13 -20.90
CA MET A 373 -9.52 -9.43 -19.68
C MET A 373 -9.58 -8.23 -18.75
N ASP A 374 -10.69 -8.07 -18.04
CA ASP A 374 -10.84 -7.02 -17.01
C ASP A 374 -10.01 -7.38 -15.77
N PHE A 375 -9.20 -6.43 -15.30
CA PHE A 375 -8.27 -6.65 -14.19
C PHE A 375 -8.98 -7.04 -12.88
N ILE A 376 -10.04 -6.33 -12.50
CA ILE A 376 -10.74 -6.53 -11.24
C ILE A 376 -11.55 -7.82 -11.27
N PHE A 377 -12.32 -8.03 -12.35
CA PHE A 377 -13.15 -9.24 -12.45
C PHE A 377 -12.33 -10.51 -12.61
N THR A 378 -11.20 -10.46 -13.34
CA THR A 378 -10.31 -11.62 -13.43
C THR A 378 -9.79 -12.02 -12.05
N LEU A 379 -9.21 -11.06 -11.32
CA LEU A 379 -8.60 -11.35 -10.02
C LEU A 379 -9.63 -11.69 -8.94
N ARG A 380 -10.82 -11.07 -8.96
CA ARG A 380 -11.91 -11.41 -8.04
C ARG A 380 -12.51 -12.77 -8.39
N GLY A 381 -12.78 -13.03 -9.66
CA GLY A 381 -13.41 -14.25 -10.14
C GLY A 381 -12.58 -15.52 -9.89
N LEU A 382 -11.25 -15.41 -9.82
CA LEU A 382 -10.39 -16.53 -9.44
C LEU A 382 -10.77 -17.13 -8.07
N SER A 383 -11.28 -16.32 -7.15
CA SER A 383 -11.72 -16.78 -5.82
C SER A 383 -12.99 -17.63 -5.87
N ASP A 384 -13.75 -17.56 -6.96
CA ASP A 384 -15.03 -18.24 -7.13
C ASP A 384 -14.98 -19.37 -8.17
N VAL A 385 -13.80 -19.70 -8.71
CA VAL A 385 -13.60 -20.85 -9.61
C VAL A 385 -14.05 -22.14 -8.93
N ARG A 386 -14.92 -22.90 -9.61
CA ARG A 386 -15.46 -24.22 -9.21
C ARG A 386 -15.26 -25.25 -10.33
N ASP A 387 -15.70 -26.47 -10.07
CA ASP A 387 -15.71 -27.56 -11.05
C ASP A 387 -16.59 -27.28 -12.27
N GLY A 388 -16.13 -27.75 -13.43
CA GLY A 388 -16.76 -27.47 -14.72
C GLY A 388 -16.38 -26.06 -15.20
N PHE A 389 -15.23 -25.96 -15.87
CA PHE A 389 -14.60 -24.73 -16.34
C PHE A 389 -15.50 -23.79 -17.17
N GLU A 390 -16.62 -24.29 -17.68
CA GLU A 390 -17.59 -23.49 -18.43
C GLU A 390 -18.48 -22.60 -17.55
N SER A 391 -18.74 -22.98 -16.30
CA SER A 391 -19.55 -22.17 -15.37
C SER A 391 -18.78 -20.95 -14.83
N SER A 392 -17.45 -21.05 -14.70
CA SER A 392 -16.59 -19.95 -14.24
C SER A 392 -16.21 -18.96 -15.37
N TYR A 393 -16.58 -19.26 -16.62
CA TYR A 393 -16.33 -18.41 -17.80
C TYR A 393 -17.04 -17.07 -17.70
N GLN A 394 -18.31 -17.07 -17.27
CA GLN A 394 -19.11 -15.85 -17.12
C GLN A 394 -18.41 -14.89 -16.14
N ILE A 395 -17.97 -15.38 -14.98
CA ILE A 395 -17.35 -14.55 -13.95
C ILE A 395 -16.00 -13.93 -14.39
N LEU A 396 -15.19 -14.67 -15.18
CA LEU A 396 -13.81 -14.29 -15.51
C LEU A 396 -13.64 -13.54 -16.86
N PHE A 397 -14.51 -13.79 -17.83
CA PHE A 397 -14.43 -13.23 -19.18
C PHE A 397 -15.68 -12.45 -19.61
N ASP A 398 -16.78 -12.51 -18.84
CA ASP A 398 -18.04 -11.87 -19.19
C ASP A 398 -18.80 -11.32 -17.96
N PRO A 399 -18.40 -10.16 -17.41
CA PRO A 399 -19.15 -9.50 -16.36
C PRO A 399 -20.42 -8.88 -16.99
N GLN A 400 -21.43 -9.74 -17.20
CA GLN A 400 -22.87 -9.56 -17.53
C GLN A 400 -23.28 -8.11 -17.81
N PRO A 401 -23.88 -7.65 -18.94
CA PRO A 401 -24.84 -8.28 -19.88
C PRO A 401 -24.60 -7.82 -21.35
N PHE A 402 -23.34 -7.64 -21.74
CA PHE A 402 -22.95 -6.99 -23.01
C PHE A 402 -23.41 -7.76 -24.25
N ARG A 403 -23.45 -9.10 -24.17
CA ARG A 403 -23.98 -9.96 -25.23
C ARG A 403 -25.49 -9.77 -25.46
N ARG A 404 -26.30 -9.60 -24.41
CA ARG A 404 -27.74 -9.34 -24.55
C ARG A 404 -28.03 -7.98 -25.21
N SER A 405 -27.22 -6.96 -24.97
CA SER A 405 -27.38 -5.62 -25.59
C SER A 405 -26.92 -5.54 -27.05
N LEU A 406 -26.14 -6.51 -27.52
CA LEU A 406 -25.70 -6.64 -28.92
C LEU A 406 -26.57 -7.63 -29.72
N GLY A 407 -27.69 -8.10 -29.17
CA GLY A 407 -28.60 -9.03 -29.85
C GLY A 407 -28.21 -10.51 -29.80
N PHE A 408 -27.27 -10.91 -28.93
CA PHE A 408 -27.03 -12.33 -28.67
C PHE A 408 -28.01 -12.84 -27.62
N GLU A 409 -29.05 -13.53 -28.07
CA GLU A 409 -30.02 -14.20 -27.21
C GLU A 409 -29.38 -15.40 -26.50
N VAL A 410 -29.61 -15.50 -25.18
CA VAL A 410 -29.45 -16.76 -24.46
C VAL A 410 -30.73 -17.54 -24.73
N HIS A 411 -30.75 -18.36 -25.77
CA HIS A 411 -31.86 -19.30 -25.94
C HIS A 411 -31.82 -20.31 -24.80
N ASP A 412 -32.90 -20.30 -24.03
CA ASP A 412 -33.27 -21.37 -23.13
C ASP A 412 -33.24 -22.69 -23.90
N ARG A 413 -32.51 -23.69 -23.39
CA ARG A 413 -32.30 -24.97 -24.09
C ARG A 413 -33.55 -25.83 -24.00
N SER A 414 -34.53 -25.51 -24.82
CA SER A 414 -35.46 -26.48 -25.39
C SER A 414 -35.86 -26.00 -26.77
N SER A 415 -35.67 -26.86 -27.78
CA SER A 415 -36.03 -26.70 -29.19
C SER A 415 -35.28 -25.62 -30.00
N GLU A 416 -34.16 -26.01 -30.62
CA GLU A 416 -34.00 -26.12 -32.08
C GLU A 416 -32.52 -26.05 -32.51
N ALA A 417 -32.17 -26.88 -33.50
CA ALA A 417 -30.82 -27.05 -34.00
C ALA A 417 -30.41 -25.86 -34.88
N GLY A 418 -29.60 -24.96 -34.31
CA GLY A 418 -28.91 -23.88 -35.03
C GLY A 418 -27.60 -23.57 -34.33
N SER A 419 -26.51 -23.45 -35.09
CA SER A 419 -25.12 -23.32 -34.64
C SER A 419 -24.89 -22.14 -33.67
N GLY A 420 -25.04 -22.38 -32.37
CA GLY A 420 -24.57 -21.47 -31.32
C GLY A 420 -23.10 -21.78 -30.99
N GLU A 421 -22.19 -20.86 -31.34
CA GLU A 421 -20.81 -20.96 -30.88
C GLU A 421 -20.76 -20.83 -29.35
N THR A 422 -20.59 -21.95 -28.65
CA THR A 422 -20.21 -21.95 -27.23
C THR A 422 -18.85 -21.25 -27.13
N LEU A 423 -18.84 -20.01 -26.65
CA LEU A 423 -17.60 -19.25 -26.45
C LEU A 423 -16.72 -19.94 -25.40
N GLN A 424 -15.63 -20.54 -25.87
CA GLN A 424 -14.71 -21.30 -25.02
C GLN A 424 -13.66 -20.39 -24.37
N LEU A 425 -13.19 -20.75 -23.17
CA LEU A 425 -12.00 -20.13 -22.55
C LEU A 425 -10.84 -20.12 -23.55
N PRO A 426 -10.10 -19.01 -23.71
CA PRO A 426 -8.88 -19.00 -24.50
C PRO A 426 -7.98 -20.16 -24.06
N GLN A 427 -7.52 -20.97 -25.01
CA GLN A 427 -6.80 -22.21 -24.72
C GLN A 427 -5.60 -21.98 -23.79
N ALA A 428 -4.93 -20.84 -23.96
CA ALA A 428 -3.80 -20.43 -23.11
C ALA A 428 -4.22 -20.14 -21.66
N PHE A 429 -5.36 -19.47 -21.44
CA PHE A 429 -5.88 -19.24 -20.10
C PHE A 429 -6.30 -20.55 -19.44
N ARG A 430 -6.95 -21.45 -20.18
CA ARG A 430 -7.27 -22.79 -19.67
C ARG A 430 -6.03 -23.56 -19.23
N LYS A 431 -4.95 -23.53 -20.01
CA LYS A 431 -3.66 -24.13 -19.65
C LYS A 431 -3.07 -23.49 -18.38
N TRP A 432 -3.11 -22.16 -18.29
CA TRP A 432 -2.65 -21.43 -17.12
C TRP A 432 -3.45 -21.79 -15.86
N LEU A 433 -4.77 -21.87 -15.97
CA LEU A 433 -5.67 -22.18 -14.85
C LEU A 433 -5.40 -23.58 -14.28
N LEU A 434 -5.16 -24.57 -15.15
CA LEU A 434 -4.74 -25.92 -14.73
C LEU A 434 -3.41 -25.89 -13.98
N LYS A 435 -2.43 -25.15 -14.51
CA LYS A 435 -1.12 -24.99 -13.87
C LYS A 435 -1.22 -24.30 -12.51
N TRP A 436 -2.04 -23.25 -12.39
CA TRP A 436 -2.31 -22.56 -11.13
C TRP A 436 -2.94 -23.50 -10.10
N ARG A 437 -4.00 -24.22 -10.49
CA ARG A 437 -4.72 -25.18 -9.65
C ARG A 437 -3.79 -26.27 -9.11
N ASP A 438 -3.01 -26.88 -10.00
CA ASP A 438 -2.13 -27.98 -9.64
C ASP A 438 -1.00 -27.51 -8.69
N LEU A 439 -0.51 -26.27 -8.88
CA LEU A 439 0.47 -25.68 -7.97
C LEU A 439 -0.16 -25.36 -6.60
N LEU A 440 -1.38 -24.82 -6.57
CA LEU A 440 -2.08 -24.50 -5.34
C LEU A 440 -2.40 -25.76 -4.52
N ALA A 441 -2.89 -26.81 -5.19
CA ALA A 441 -3.15 -28.09 -4.55
C ALA A 441 -1.87 -28.69 -3.95
N LYS A 442 -0.74 -28.58 -4.66
CA LYS A 442 0.57 -29.03 -4.18
C LYS A 442 1.06 -28.25 -2.96
N GLU A 443 0.93 -26.93 -2.95
CA GLU A 443 1.42 -26.07 -1.85
C GLU A 443 0.53 -26.20 -0.59
N GLN A 444 -0.77 -26.43 -0.76
CA GLN A 444 -1.73 -26.58 0.34
C GLN A 444 -1.92 -28.04 0.80
N GLY A 445 -1.22 -29.00 0.20
CA GLY A 445 -1.35 -30.43 0.54
C GLY A 445 -2.75 -31.02 0.27
N LEU A 446 -3.51 -30.42 -0.65
CA LEU A 446 -4.85 -30.86 -0.98
C LEU A 446 -4.77 -32.16 -1.80
N GLN A 447 -5.34 -33.25 -1.27
CA GLN A 447 -5.54 -34.47 -2.06
C GLN A 447 -6.64 -34.21 -3.09
N MET A 448 -6.30 -34.26 -4.38
CA MET A 448 -7.31 -34.27 -5.44
C MET A 448 -8.14 -35.55 -5.31
N GLN A 449 -9.38 -35.45 -4.83
CA GLN A 449 -10.27 -36.61 -4.75
C GLN A 449 -10.56 -37.11 -6.17
N ARG A 450 -10.05 -38.30 -6.50
CA ARG A 450 -10.49 -39.06 -7.67
C ARG A 450 -11.71 -39.85 -7.26
N SER A 451 -12.90 -39.44 -7.72
CA SER A 451 -14.12 -40.23 -7.55
C SER A 451 -13.93 -41.57 -8.26
N ALA A 452 -13.84 -42.65 -7.48
CA ALA A 452 -13.85 -44.01 -8.00
C ALA A 452 -15.29 -44.39 -8.37
N SER A 453 -15.75 -44.02 -9.56
CA SER A 453 -16.95 -44.59 -10.17
C SER A 453 -16.61 -45.12 -11.56
N SER A 454 -16.72 -46.44 -11.71
CA SER A 454 -16.36 -47.26 -12.87
C SER A 454 -17.34 -47.11 -14.05
N SER A 455 -17.55 -45.89 -14.54
CA SER A 455 -18.31 -45.63 -15.76
C SER A 455 -17.68 -44.49 -16.54
N ILE A 456 -17.25 -44.81 -17.76
CA ILE A 456 -16.57 -43.93 -18.71
C ILE A 456 -17.54 -42.84 -19.18
N SER A 457 -17.54 -41.69 -18.51
CA SER A 457 -18.02 -40.40 -19.01
C SER A 457 -17.52 -39.27 -18.08
N SER A 458 -16.53 -38.51 -18.54
CA SER A 458 -16.08 -37.21 -18.00
C SER A 458 -16.01 -37.03 -16.46
N THR A 459 -15.10 -37.71 -15.77
CA THR A 459 -14.84 -37.47 -14.33
C THR A 459 -13.61 -36.57 -14.15
N THR A 460 -13.81 -35.25 -14.15
CA THR A 460 -12.79 -34.30 -13.66
C THR A 460 -12.84 -34.30 -12.13
N PRO A 461 -11.72 -34.49 -11.40
CA PRO A 461 -11.73 -34.47 -9.94
C PRO A 461 -12.18 -33.10 -9.43
N SER A 462 -13.01 -33.10 -8.38
CA SER A 462 -13.63 -31.88 -7.86
C SER A 462 -12.60 -30.97 -7.17
N PHE A 463 -12.43 -29.75 -7.68
CA PHE A 463 -11.59 -28.70 -7.15
C PHE A 463 -12.47 -27.60 -6.54
N LEU A 464 -12.42 -27.52 -5.21
CA LEU A 464 -13.03 -26.45 -4.44
C LEU A 464 -11.94 -25.75 -3.61
N LEU A 465 -11.81 -24.43 -3.77
CA LEU A 465 -10.92 -23.65 -2.94
C LEU A 465 -11.34 -23.72 -1.46
N PRO A 466 -10.40 -23.96 -0.53
CA PRO A 466 -10.69 -23.88 0.90
C PRO A 466 -11.30 -22.52 1.28
N PRO A 467 -12.25 -22.46 2.24
CA PRO A 467 -12.90 -21.21 2.62
C PRO A 467 -11.93 -20.09 3.02
N GLU A 468 -10.85 -20.42 3.72
CA GLU A 468 -9.85 -19.44 4.17
C GLU A 468 -8.99 -18.91 3.01
N THR A 469 -8.65 -19.77 2.05
CA THR A 469 -7.99 -19.38 0.80
C THR A 469 -8.85 -18.40 0.01
N ARG A 470 -10.15 -18.73 -0.14
CA ARG A 470 -11.12 -17.85 -0.80
C ARG A 470 -11.24 -16.51 -0.09
N ARG A 471 -11.37 -16.51 1.24
CA ARG A 471 -11.44 -15.29 2.05
C ARG A 471 -10.21 -14.40 1.82
N THR A 472 -9.01 -14.97 1.87
CA THR A 472 -7.75 -14.24 1.63
C THR A 472 -7.72 -13.61 0.23
N MET A 473 -8.11 -14.36 -0.81
CA MET A 473 -8.19 -13.85 -2.18
C MET A 473 -9.19 -12.69 -2.27
N LYS A 474 -10.38 -12.84 -1.67
CA LYS A 474 -11.44 -11.82 -1.65
C LYS A 474 -11.05 -10.56 -0.87
N GLN A 475 -10.27 -10.68 0.21
CA GLN A 475 -9.76 -9.52 0.95
C GLN A 475 -8.66 -8.77 0.19
N THR A 476 -7.92 -9.46 -0.68
CA THR A 476 -6.81 -8.86 -1.45
C THR A 476 -7.30 -8.21 -2.75
N SER A 477 -8.34 -8.78 -3.37
CA SER A 477 -8.92 -8.35 -4.65
C SER A 477 -10.32 -7.76 -4.42
N PRO A 478 -10.51 -6.44 -4.63
CA PRO A 478 -11.83 -5.83 -4.52
C PRO A 478 -12.78 -6.42 -5.57
N SER A 479 -14.08 -6.41 -5.27
CA SER A 479 -15.15 -6.71 -6.23
C SER A 479 -15.57 -5.45 -7.01
N LEU A 480 -15.33 -4.27 -6.43
CA LEU A 480 -15.72 -2.98 -6.99
C LEU A 480 -14.63 -1.93 -6.77
N THR A 481 -14.37 -1.14 -7.81
CA THR A 481 -13.52 0.05 -7.77
C THR A 481 -14.32 1.27 -8.23
N PRO A 482 -13.96 2.50 -7.83
CA PRO A 482 -14.61 3.71 -8.32
C PRO A 482 -14.12 4.01 -9.75
N ARG A 483 -14.59 3.19 -10.70
CA ARG A 483 -14.32 3.32 -12.14
C ARG A 483 -14.74 4.70 -12.64
N ASN A 484 -14.06 5.21 -13.66
CA ASN A 484 -14.27 6.58 -14.14
C ASN A 484 -15.72 6.85 -14.57
N TRP A 485 -16.40 5.86 -15.17
CA TRP A 485 -17.81 6.00 -15.54
C TRP A 485 -18.74 6.11 -14.33
N ILE A 486 -18.43 5.39 -13.24
CA ILE A 486 -19.18 5.44 -11.97
C ILE A 486 -19.07 6.85 -11.37
N LEU A 487 -17.84 7.38 -11.32
CA LEU A 487 -17.58 8.72 -10.83
C LEU A 487 -18.24 9.78 -11.71
N THR A 488 -18.27 9.56 -13.03
CA THR A 488 -18.91 10.46 -13.99
C THR A 488 -20.40 10.57 -13.81
N GLU A 489 -21.11 9.46 -13.66
CA GLU A 489 -22.54 9.51 -13.37
C GLU A 489 -22.83 10.34 -12.10
N ALA A 490 -21.99 10.20 -11.07
CA ALA A 490 -22.16 10.90 -9.81
C ALA A 490 -21.88 12.40 -9.89
N TYR A 491 -20.75 12.82 -10.50
CA TYR A 491 -20.44 14.26 -10.58
C TYR A 491 -21.38 15.00 -11.54
N GLU A 492 -21.84 14.37 -12.63
CA GLU A 492 -22.80 14.99 -13.55
C GLU A 492 -24.19 15.14 -12.91
N ALA A 493 -24.60 14.19 -12.08
CA ALA A 493 -25.80 14.35 -11.27
C ALA A 493 -25.65 15.52 -10.29
N ALA A 494 -24.48 15.63 -9.63
CA ALA A 494 -24.18 16.71 -8.70
C ALA A 494 -24.14 18.09 -9.37
N GLU A 495 -23.63 18.21 -10.61
CA GLU A 495 -23.66 19.44 -11.42
C GLU A 495 -25.09 19.91 -11.70
N ARG A 496 -26.04 18.97 -11.78
CA ARG A 496 -27.49 19.26 -11.89
C ARG A 496 -28.17 19.48 -10.53
N GLY A 497 -27.40 19.59 -9.45
CA GLY A 497 -27.90 19.77 -8.08
C GLY A 497 -28.36 18.48 -7.39
N ASN A 498 -28.19 17.30 -8.00
CA ASN A 498 -28.54 16.03 -7.38
C ASN A 498 -27.30 15.31 -6.81
N PHE A 499 -27.14 15.38 -5.49
CA PHE A 499 -26.04 14.75 -4.77
C PHE A 499 -26.30 13.32 -4.31
N SER A 500 -27.45 12.72 -4.65
CA SER A 500 -27.84 11.38 -4.14
C SER A 500 -26.83 10.31 -4.52
N LEU A 501 -26.31 10.34 -5.76
CA LEU A 501 -25.32 9.37 -6.25
C LEU A 501 -23.96 9.54 -5.58
N VAL A 502 -23.55 10.77 -5.28
CA VAL A 502 -22.30 11.03 -4.55
C VAL A 502 -22.40 10.46 -3.14
N GLN A 503 -23.54 10.66 -2.46
CA GLN A 503 -23.79 10.12 -1.13
C GLN A 503 -23.85 8.58 -1.15
N GLU A 504 -24.54 7.99 -2.12
CA GLU A 504 -24.62 6.54 -2.31
C GLU A 504 -23.23 5.92 -2.45
N LEU A 505 -22.40 6.46 -3.36
CA LEU A 505 -21.03 5.97 -3.57
C LEU A 505 -20.14 6.19 -2.35
N TYR A 506 -20.27 7.34 -1.68
CA TYR A 506 -19.54 7.61 -0.44
C TYR A 506 -19.86 6.54 0.62
N GLU A 507 -21.13 6.27 0.87
CA GLU A 507 -21.54 5.26 1.85
C GLU A 507 -21.10 3.85 1.46
N LEU A 508 -21.20 3.51 0.17
CA LEU A 508 -20.77 2.23 -0.38
C LEU A 508 -19.29 1.98 -0.07
N PHE A 509 -18.42 2.93 -0.40
CA PHE A 509 -16.97 2.78 -0.17
C PHE A 509 -16.58 2.96 1.31
N ALA A 510 -17.23 3.87 2.04
CA ALA A 510 -16.94 4.11 3.46
C ALA A 510 -17.27 2.90 4.35
N LYS A 511 -18.28 2.10 3.99
CA LYS A 511 -18.69 0.88 4.71
C LYS A 511 -17.96 -0.38 4.24
N GLY A 512 -16.87 -0.25 3.48
CA GLY A 512 -16.08 -1.39 2.99
C GLY A 512 -16.67 -2.11 1.77
N GLY A 513 -17.65 -1.51 1.09
CA GLY A 513 -18.35 -2.10 -0.04
C GLY A 513 -17.45 -2.56 -1.19
N ALA A 514 -16.29 -1.94 -1.37
CA ALA A 514 -15.30 -2.37 -2.38
C ALA A 514 -14.95 -3.87 -2.33
N TYR A 515 -15.12 -4.53 -1.19
CA TYR A 515 -14.77 -5.94 -0.98
C TYR A 515 -15.96 -6.87 -0.73
N HIS A 516 -17.18 -6.34 -0.68
CA HIS A 516 -18.39 -7.15 -0.47
C HIS A 516 -18.69 -8.06 -1.68
N ASP A 517 -19.39 -9.16 -1.43
CA ASP A 517 -20.00 -9.94 -2.49
C ASP A 517 -21.35 -9.29 -2.86
N TYR A 518 -21.59 -9.14 -4.16
CA TYR A 518 -22.77 -8.48 -4.71
C TYR A 518 -23.53 -9.43 -5.64
N PRO A 519 -24.87 -9.32 -5.72
CA PRO A 519 -25.64 -9.92 -6.81
C PRO A 519 -25.14 -9.45 -8.18
N GLU A 520 -25.21 -10.33 -9.19
CA GLU A 520 -24.70 -10.05 -10.54
C GLU A 520 -25.37 -8.85 -11.23
N ASP A 521 -26.60 -8.52 -10.85
CA ASP A 521 -27.39 -7.40 -11.39
C ASP A 521 -27.13 -6.07 -10.66
N THR A 522 -26.21 -6.04 -9.70
CA THR A 522 -25.85 -4.82 -8.98
C THR A 522 -25.31 -3.77 -9.94
N ARG A 523 -25.97 -2.60 -9.99
CA ARG A 523 -25.66 -1.47 -10.91
C ARG A 523 -24.16 -1.15 -11.05
N TRP A 524 -23.41 -1.19 -9.96
CA TRP A 524 -22.00 -0.77 -9.94
C TRP A 524 -21.03 -1.90 -10.31
N VAL A 525 -21.46 -3.16 -10.24
CA VAL A 525 -20.61 -4.34 -10.44
C VAL A 525 -20.71 -4.80 -11.89
N ARG A 526 -20.24 -3.96 -12.81
CA ARG A 526 -20.20 -4.25 -14.25
C ARG A 526 -19.03 -3.56 -14.94
N THR A 527 -18.74 -4.00 -16.16
CA THR A 527 -17.75 -3.35 -17.03
C THR A 527 -18.20 -1.96 -17.46
N THR A 528 -17.27 -1.17 -18.00
CA THR A 528 -17.58 0.15 -18.58
C THR A 528 -18.73 0.02 -19.60
N PRO A 529 -19.86 0.72 -19.39
CA PRO A 529 -20.99 0.67 -20.31
C PRO A 529 -20.63 1.31 -21.66
N PRO A 530 -21.31 0.94 -22.77
CA PRO A 530 -20.97 1.42 -24.12
C PRO A 530 -20.92 2.95 -24.24
N TRP A 531 -21.92 3.65 -23.69
CA TRP A 531 -21.96 5.12 -23.71
C TRP A 531 -20.73 5.76 -23.08
N ALA A 532 -20.14 5.13 -22.06
CA ALA A 532 -18.99 5.65 -21.36
C ALA A 532 -17.70 5.44 -22.16
N ARG A 533 -17.66 4.43 -23.03
CA ARG A 533 -16.50 4.14 -23.91
C ARG A 533 -16.25 5.23 -24.95
N GLU A 534 -17.33 5.89 -25.37
CA GLU A 534 -17.31 6.94 -26.39
C GLU A 534 -17.15 8.34 -25.79
N LYS A 535 -17.21 8.46 -24.47
CA LYS A 535 -17.22 9.74 -23.77
C LYS A 535 -15.83 10.19 -23.38
N ALA A 536 -15.45 11.36 -23.88
CA ALA A 536 -14.20 12.03 -23.54
C ALA A 536 -14.08 12.23 -22.01
N GLY A 537 -12.91 11.92 -21.46
CA GLY A 537 -12.65 12.03 -20.02
C GLY A 537 -13.16 10.87 -19.16
N VAL A 538 -13.91 9.91 -19.74
CA VAL A 538 -14.45 8.75 -19.02
C VAL A 538 -13.70 7.48 -19.36
N HIS A 539 -13.62 7.14 -20.64
CA HIS A 539 -12.92 5.97 -21.11
C HIS A 539 -11.83 6.38 -22.08
N TYR A 540 -10.62 5.90 -21.85
CA TYR A 540 -9.49 6.10 -22.74
C TYR A 540 -9.30 4.85 -23.59
N MET A 541 -9.81 4.86 -24.83
CA MET A 541 -9.21 4.04 -25.89
C MET A 541 -8.20 4.94 -26.62
N SER A 542 -6.93 4.58 -26.55
CA SER A 542 -5.99 4.87 -27.64
C SER A 542 -6.03 3.72 -28.62
#